data_AF-A0AAU9X9P6-F1
#
_entry.id   AF-A0AAU9X9P6-F1
#
_cell.length_a   1.000
_cell.length_b   1.000
_cell.length_c   1.000
_cell.angle_alpha   90.00
_cell.angle_beta   90.00
_cell.angle_gamma   90.00
#
_symmetry.space_group_name_H-M   'P 1'
#
loop_
_entity.id
_entity.type
_entity.pdbx_description
1 polymer ?
#
loop_
_entity_poly.entity_id
_entity_poly.type
_entity_poly.pdbx_seq_one_letter_code
_entity_poly.pdbx_strand_id
1 'polypeptide(L)'
;DRYTVKSHALNLPITARYIRVHTITLRSYIAMRVDFYGCISVSSNPVAFFSLNGQYETTDASHSHNPSGKVSNLESASWPDGNMGGSYQFWGNLTSFIQFPNLGGLDTRYSMTLLAWIYHEQIKGPI
;
A
#
# COMPACT_ATOMS: atom_id res chain seq x y z
N ASP A 1 27.38 14.15 -1.14
CA ASP A 1 26.40 14.57 -0.13
C ASP A 1 25.29 13.53 -0.09
N ARG A 2 24.86 13.10 1.12
CA ARG A 2 24.03 11.91 1.36
C ARG A 2 22.70 12.22 2.07
N TYR A 3 22.43 13.50 2.34
CA TYR A 3 21.22 13.95 3.04
C TYR A 3 20.35 14.89 2.19
N THR A 4 20.80 15.23 0.99
CA THR A 4 20.05 16.10 0.08
C THR A 4 19.14 15.27 -0.81
N VAL A 5 17.83 15.51 -0.70
CA VAL A 5 16.86 15.01 -1.68
C VAL A 5 17.20 15.60 -3.05
N LYS A 6 17.39 14.74 -4.05
CA LYS A 6 17.50 15.16 -5.45
C LYS A 6 16.15 15.02 -6.12
N SER A 7 15.57 16.15 -6.50
CA SER A 7 14.35 16.21 -7.31
C SER A 7 14.68 16.46 -8.77
N HIS A 8 13.99 15.76 -9.67
CA HIS A 8 14.04 16.00 -11.10
C HIS A 8 12.61 16.17 -11.58
N ALA A 9 12.24 17.41 -11.91
CA ALA A 9 10.96 17.69 -12.54
C ALA A 9 11.02 17.23 -14.00
N LEU A 10 10.00 16.49 -14.42
CA LEU A 10 9.82 16.12 -15.81
C LEU A 10 9.13 17.28 -16.52
N ASN A 11 9.71 17.74 -17.64
CA ASN A 11 9.14 18.85 -18.42
C ASN A 11 7.76 18.52 -19.00
N LEU A 12 7.42 17.22 -19.11
CA LEU A 12 6.12 16.73 -19.52
C LEU A 12 5.63 15.67 -18.53
N PRO A 13 4.35 15.68 -18.13
CA PRO A 13 3.75 14.59 -17.37
C PRO A 13 3.91 13.26 -18.13
N ILE A 14 4.30 12.21 -17.42
CA ILE A 14 4.37 10.85 -17.98
C ILE A 14 3.16 10.07 -17.48
N THR A 15 2.28 9.66 -18.39
CA THR A 15 1.23 8.66 -18.11
C THR A 15 1.78 7.29 -18.45
N ALA A 16 2.01 6.44 -17.44
CA ALA A 16 2.53 5.10 -17.63
C ALA A 16 1.82 4.10 -16.70
N ARG A 17 1.62 2.87 -17.19
CA ARG A 17 1.12 1.75 -16.36
C ARG A 17 2.21 1.16 -15.48
N TYR A 18 3.47 1.23 -15.92
CA TYR A 18 4.62 0.70 -15.19
C TYR A 18 5.80 1.67 -15.29
N ILE A 19 6.45 1.94 -14.17
CA ILE A 19 7.73 2.65 -14.11
C ILE A 19 8.78 1.65 -13.63
N ARG A 20 9.80 1.38 -14.45
CA ARG A 20 10.90 0.49 -14.10
C ARG A 20 12.14 1.31 -13.78
N VAL A 21 12.53 1.30 -12.51
CA VAL A 21 13.78 1.92 -12.05
C VAL A 21 14.92 0.92 -12.27
N HIS A 22 15.87 1.28 -13.14
CA HIS A 22 17.07 0.51 -13.37
C HIS A 22 18.28 1.25 -12.84
N THR A 23 19.02 0.61 -11.95
CA THR A 23 20.27 1.17 -11.43
C THR A 23 21.40 0.93 -12.43
N ILE A 24 21.95 2.00 -13.02
CA ILE A 24 22.99 1.89 -14.06
C ILE A 24 24.40 1.84 -13.42
N THR A 25 24.61 2.54 -12.30
CA THR A 25 25.90 2.57 -11.60
C THR A 25 25.70 2.42 -10.10
N LEU A 26 26.42 1.48 -9.48
CA LEU A 26 26.41 1.23 -8.04
C LEU A 26 27.73 1.70 -7.43
N ARG A 27 27.69 2.43 -6.31
CA ARG A 27 28.88 2.75 -5.51
C ARG A 27 28.56 2.61 -4.02
N SER A 28 29.31 1.76 -3.32
CA SER A 28 29.24 1.52 -1.86
C SER A 28 27.83 1.10 -1.38
N TYR A 29 27.45 1.42 -0.13
CA TYR A 29 26.21 1.01 0.55
C TYR A 29 24.95 1.29 -0.29
N ILE A 30 24.35 0.23 -0.80
CA ILE A 30 23.26 0.28 -1.78
C ILE A 30 21.95 0.49 -1.03
N ALA A 31 21.47 1.73 -1.00
CA ALA A 31 20.10 2.05 -0.63
C ALA A 31 19.57 3.08 -1.63
N MET A 32 18.37 2.83 -2.15
CA MET A 32 17.67 3.78 -3.02
C MET A 32 16.27 3.97 -2.46
N ARG A 33 15.90 5.23 -2.22
CA ARG A 33 14.53 5.66 -1.97
C ARG A 33 14.09 6.50 -3.16
N VAL A 34 13.01 6.12 -3.82
CA VAL A 34 12.42 6.85 -4.94
C VAL A 34 10.97 7.11 -4.62
N ASP A 35 10.58 8.39 -4.63
CA ASP A 35 9.20 8.83 -4.45
C ASP A 35 8.74 9.46 -5.78
N PHE A 36 7.62 8.98 -6.34
CA PHE A 36 7.03 9.52 -7.57
C PHE A 36 5.86 10.44 -7.20
N TYR A 37 5.94 11.70 -7.62
CA TYR A 37 4.89 12.69 -7.41
C TYR A 37 4.28 13.10 -8.75
N GLY A 38 2.96 13.05 -8.85
CA GLY A 38 2.23 13.42 -10.07
C GLY A 38 0.74 13.51 -9.80
N CYS A 39 0.01 14.13 -10.73
CA CYS A 39 -1.45 14.12 -10.72
C CYS A 39 -1.94 12.83 -11.38
N ILE A 40 -2.77 12.06 -10.68
CA ILE A 40 -3.44 10.89 -11.24
C ILE A 40 -4.52 11.40 -12.20
N SER A 41 -4.16 11.61 -13.47
CA SER A 41 -5.12 11.97 -14.54
C SER A 41 -5.66 10.73 -15.24
N VAL A 42 -6.08 9.77 -14.42
CA VAL A 42 -6.87 8.62 -14.85
C VAL A 42 -7.96 8.51 -13.79
N SER A 43 -9.21 8.35 -14.20
CA SER A 43 -10.28 7.84 -13.32
C SER A 43 -9.95 6.38 -12.96
N SER A 44 -8.86 6.17 -12.24
CA SER A 44 -8.44 4.88 -11.72
C SER A 44 -9.32 4.59 -10.53
N ASN A 45 -10.59 4.25 -10.79
CA ASN A 45 -11.45 3.70 -9.77
C ASN A 45 -10.86 2.34 -9.41
N PRO A 46 -10.25 2.20 -8.21
CA PRO A 46 -9.72 0.91 -7.84
C PRO A 46 -10.87 -0.08 -7.77
N VAL A 47 -10.58 -1.34 -8.13
CA VAL A 47 -11.58 -2.42 -8.03
C VAL A 47 -12.03 -2.61 -6.58
N ALA A 48 -11.14 -2.35 -5.62
CA ALA A 48 -11.45 -2.29 -4.20
C ALA A 48 -10.56 -1.27 -3.47
N PHE A 49 -11.11 -0.64 -2.43
CA PHE A 49 -10.40 0.30 -1.57
C PHE A 49 -10.81 0.07 -0.12
N PHE A 50 -10.02 -0.71 0.61
CA PHE A 50 -10.26 -1.04 2.02
C PHE A 50 -9.40 -0.17 2.94
N SER A 51 -10.03 0.79 3.60
CA SER A 51 -9.37 1.60 4.64
C SER A 51 -9.30 0.80 5.95
N LEU A 52 -8.14 0.23 6.24
CA LEU A 52 -7.92 -0.66 7.38
C LEU A 52 -7.68 0.10 8.70
N ASN A 53 -8.72 0.69 9.26
CA ASN A 53 -8.67 1.44 10.52
C ASN A 53 -10.00 1.34 11.29
N GLY A 54 -10.06 1.78 12.54
CA GLY A 54 -11.26 1.66 13.39
C GLY A 54 -12.46 2.49 12.94
N GLN A 55 -12.32 3.42 11.99
CA GLN A 55 -13.43 4.21 11.45
C GLN A 55 -14.13 3.50 10.28
N TYR A 56 -13.36 2.90 9.38
CA TYR A 56 -13.87 2.25 8.16
C TYR A 56 -13.80 0.72 8.23
N GLU A 57 -13.12 0.20 9.24
CA GLU A 57 -12.82 -1.20 9.54
C GLU A 57 -12.23 -1.94 8.34
N THR A 58 -13.07 -2.69 7.64
CA THR A 58 -12.71 -3.46 6.46
C THR A 58 -13.72 -3.26 5.34
N THR A 59 -14.43 -2.12 5.36
CA THR A 59 -15.44 -1.77 4.37
C THR A 59 -14.79 -1.26 3.10
N ASP A 60 -15.32 -1.67 1.96
CA ASP A 60 -14.89 -1.18 0.65
C ASP A 60 -15.47 0.23 0.41
N ALA A 61 -14.60 1.23 0.27
CA ALA A 61 -14.99 2.58 -0.11
C ALA A 61 -14.86 2.84 -1.62
N SER A 62 -14.54 1.82 -2.42
CA SER A 62 -14.57 1.93 -3.88
C SER A 62 -16.01 1.94 -4.41
N HIS A 63 -16.14 2.26 -5.69
CA HIS A 63 -17.42 2.19 -6.39
C HIS A 63 -17.98 0.76 -6.53
N SER A 64 -17.15 -0.27 -6.32
CA SER A 64 -17.52 -1.68 -6.51
C SER A 64 -18.35 -2.24 -5.37
N HIS A 65 -18.36 -1.60 -4.19
CA HIS A 65 -19.11 -2.02 -3.01
C HIS A 65 -18.91 -3.51 -2.67
N ASN A 66 -17.65 -3.96 -2.67
CA ASN A 66 -17.32 -5.33 -2.30
C ASN A 66 -17.73 -5.62 -0.85
N PRO A 67 -18.03 -6.89 -0.50
CA PRO A 67 -18.35 -7.22 0.88
C PRO A 67 -17.17 -6.93 1.81
N SER A 68 -17.46 -6.50 3.03
CA SER A 68 -16.43 -6.21 4.03
C SER A 68 -15.56 -7.43 4.35
N GLY A 69 -14.31 -7.15 4.71
CA GLY A 69 -13.37 -8.16 5.16
C GLY A 69 -13.80 -8.86 6.45
N LYS A 70 -13.40 -10.11 6.61
CA LYS A 70 -13.58 -10.87 7.86
C LYS A 70 -12.29 -10.81 8.66
N VAL A 71 -12.36 -10.20 9.83
CA VAL A 71 -11.23 -10.04 10.75
C VAL A 71 -11.12 -11.24 11.69
N SER A 72 -9.91 -11.76 11.90
CA SER A 72 -9.60 -12.79 12.89
C SER A 72 -8.34 -12.42 13.67
N ASN A 73 -8.43 -12.42 15.00
CA ASN A 73 -7.35 -12.10 15.95
C ASN A 73 -6.47 -10.90 15.53
N LEU A 74 -7.09 -9.73 15.35
CA LEU A 74 -6.39 -8.46 15.15
C LEU A 74 -6.66 -7.51 16.32
N GLU A 75 -5.67 -6.69 16.62
CA GLU A 75 -5.80 -5.58 17.57
C GLU A 75 -5.75 -4.25 16.82
N SER A 76 -6.52 -3.28 17.29
CA SER A 76 -6.44 -1.91 16.81
C SER A 76 -5.11 -1.29 17.22
N ALA A 77 -4.37 -0.76 16.26
CA ALA A 77 -3.06 -0.16 16.48
C ALA A 77 -3.07 1.34 16.20
N SER A 78 -2.21 2.06 16.93
CA SER A 78 -1.99 3.48 16.67
C SER A 78 -1.17 3.66 15.41
N TRP A 79 -1.60 4.53 14.50
CA TRP A 79 -0.76 4.93 13.38
C TRP A 79 0.42 5.79 13.90
N PRO A 80 1.56 5.94 13.17
CA PRO A 80 2.70 6.72 13.64
C PRO A 80 2.41 8.20 13.97
N ASP A 81 1.25 8.72 13.58
CA ASP A 81 0.76 10.05 13.96
C ASP A 81 0.14 10.11 15.37
N GLY A 82 0.02 8.97 16.06
CA GLY A 82 -0.55 8.85 17.41
C GLY A 82 -2.07 8.63 17.43
N ASN A 83 -2.72 8.53 16.27
CA ASN A 83 -4.15 8.25 16.20
C ASN A 83 -4.43 6.78 16.56
N MET A 84 -4.99 6.56 17.75
CA MET A 84 -5.45 5.24 18.18
C MET A 84 -6.49 4.69 17.21
N GLY A 85 -6.32 3.42 16.81
CA GLY A 85 -7.19 2.77 15.83
C GLY A 85 -6.95 3.22 14.39
N GLY A 86 -5.87 3.95 14.10
CA GLY A 86 -5.49 4.31 12.73
C GLY A 86 -5.04 3.12 11.87
N SER A 87 -4.82 1.94 12.45
CA SER A 87 -4.38 0.73 11.76
C SER A 87 -4.76 -0.56 12.51
N TYR A 88 -4.46 -1.71 11.91
CA TYR A 88 -4.51 -3.03 12.56
C TYR A 88 -3.11 -3.62 12.75
N GLN A 89 -2.89 -4.25 13.90
CA GLN A 89 -1.68 -5.04 14.18
C GLN A 89 -1.93 -6.52 13.90
N PHE A 90 -1.00 -7.12 13.17
CA PHE A 90 -0.97 -8.54 12.86
C PHE A 90 0.08 -9.23 13.73
N TRP A 91 -0.29 -10.33 14.37
CA TRP A 91 0.58 -11.07 15.29
C TRP A 91 1.59 -11.99 14.60
N GLY A 92 1.57 -12.06 13.26
CA GLY A 92 2.48 -12.93 12.50
C GLY A 92 2.21 -14.43 12.67
N ASN A 93 1.00 -14.82 13.06
CA ASN A 93 0.59 -16.22 13.17
C ASN A 93 -0.65 -16.50 12.29
N LEU A 94 -0.94 -17.78 12.04
CA LEU A 94 -2.02 -18.22 11.13
C LEU A 94 -3.43 -17.81 11.56
N THR A 95 -3.60 -17.37 12.80
CA THR A 95 -4.91 -16.95 13.33
C THR A 95 -5.14 -15.45 13.20
N SER A 96 -4.11 -14.67 12.84
CA SER A 96 -4.15 -13.21 12.75
C SER A 96 -4.21 -12.78 11.28
N PHE A 97 -5.41 -12.55 10.76
CA PHE A 97 -5.63 -12.25 9.34
C PHE A 97 -6.90 -11.41 9.08
N ILE A 98 -6.94 -10.79 7.89
CA ILE A 98 -8.16 -10.25 7.28
C ILE A 98 -8.42 -11.03 6.01
N GLN A 99 -9.61 -11.62 5.89
CA GLN A 99 -10.04 -12.31 4.67
C GLN A 99 -11.02 -11.43 3.91
N PHE A 100 -10.65 -11.00 2.71
CA PHE A 100 -11.56 -10.33 1.78
C PHE A 100 -12.29 -11.38 0.94
N PRO A 101 -13.62 -11.54 1.09
CA PRO A 101 -14.37 -12.48 0.26
C PRO A 101 -14.43 -11.98 -1.18
N ASN A 102 -14.16 -12.89 -2.13
CA ASN A 102 -14.31 -12.59 -3.55
C ASN A 102 -15.57 -13.25 -4.10
N LEU A 103 -16.58 -12.46 -4.42
CA LEU A 103 -17.82 -12.89 -5.09
C LEU A 103 -17.81 -12.50 -6.59
N GLY A 104 -16.63 -12.30 -7.17
CA GLY A 104 -16.40 -11.80 -8.54
C GLY A 104 -16.07 -10.32 -8.59
N GLY A 105 -16.41 -9.55 -7.55
CA GLY A 105 -16.14 -8.11 -7.49
C GLY A 105 -14.66 -7.74 -7.37
N LEU A 106 -13.79 -8.68 -6.98
CA LEU A 106 -12.34 -8.47 -6.90
C LEU A 106 -11.59 -9.00 -8.15
N ASP A 107 -12.31 -9.57 -9.12
CA ASP A 107 -11.71 -10.19 -10.30
C ASP A 107 -11.16 -9.14 -11.27
N THR A 108 -9.83 -9.15 -11.43
CA THR A 108 -9.15 -8.31 -12.43
C THR A 108 -8.91 -9.09 -13.71
N ARG A 109 -9.09 -8.44 -14.88
CA ARG A 109 -9.02 -9.13 -16.17
C ARG A 109 -7.62 -9.61 -16.58
N TYR A 110 -6.59 -8.84 -16.23
CA TYR A 110 -5.22 -9.07 -16.76
C TYR A 110 -4.12 -9.00 -15.71
N SER A 111 -4.27 -8.14 -14.69
CA SER A 111 -3.26 -7.96 -13.65
C SER A 111 -3.87 -7.32 -12.42
N MET A 112 -3.35 -7.70 -11.26
CA MET A 112 -3.64 -7.07 -9.98
C MET A 112 -2.43 -6.28 -9.49
N THR A 113 -2.68 -5.19 -8.76
CA THR A 113 -1.65 -4.44 -8.04
C THR A 113 -2.21 -4.10 -6.66
N LEU A 114 -1.48 -4.46 -5.61
CA LEU A 114 -1.85 -4.17 -4.23
C LEU A 114 -1.00 -3.02 -3.71
N LEU A 115 -1.63 -2.00 -3.14
CA LEU A 115 -0.96 -0.92 -2.43
C LEU A 115 -1.40 -0.97 -0.97
N ALA A 116 -0.43 -1.04 -0.06
CA ALA A 116 -0.67 -1.02 1.37
C ALA A 116 0.46 -0.27 2.06
N TRP A 117 0.14 0.41 3.16
CA TRP A 117 1.15 0.91 4.07
C TRP A 117 1.38 -0.11 5.18
N ILE A 118 2.62 -0.55 5.34
CA ILE A 118 2.99 -1.58 6.30
C ILE A 118 4.07 -1.02 7.21
N TYR A 119 3.78 -1.01 8.51
CA TYR A 119 4.79 -0.76 9.54
C TYR A 119 5.29 -2.10 10.06
N HIS A 120 6.57 -2.38 9.87
CA HIS A 120 7.19 -3.64 10.25
C HIS A 120 7.94 -3.49 11.58
N GLU A 121 7.57 -4.31 12.57
CA GLU A 121 8.17 -4.26 13.91
C GLU A 121 9.36 -5.21 14.11
N GLN A 122 9.67 -6.12 13.16
CA GLN A 122 10.80 -7.03 13.35
C GLN A 122 12.15 -6.38 13.01
N ILE A 123 13.19 -6.93 13.65
CA ILE A 123 14.58 -6.44 13.57
C ILE A 123 15.40 -7.22 12.51
N LYS A 124 14.85 -8.31 11.91
CA LYS A 124 15.48 -9.12 10.84
C LYS A 124 14.45 -9.90 9.99
N GLY A 125 14.71 -10.00 8.68
CA GLY A 125 13.98 -10.84 7.70
C GLY A 125 13.21 -10.02 6.65
N PRO A 126 12.99 -10.52 5.41
CA PRO A 126 12.07 -9.87 4.48
C PRO A 126 10.61 -10.04 4.94
N ILE A 127 9.75 -9.09 4.53
CA ILE A 127 8.29 -9.07 4.75
C ILE A 127 7.66 -10.40 4.35
#